data_AF-A0A9X0NZZ1-F1
#
_entry.id   AF-A0A9X0NZZ1-F1
#
_cell.length_a   1.000
_cell.length_b   1.000
_cell.length_c   1.000
_cell.angle_alpha   90.00
_cell.angle_beta   90.00
_cell.angle_gamma   90.00
#
_symmetry.space_group_name_H-M   'P 1'
#
loop_
_entity.id
_entity.type
_entity.pdbx_description
1 polymer ?
#
loop_
_entity_poly.entity_id
_entity_poly.type
_entity_poly.pdbx_seq_one_letter_code
_entity_poly.pdbx_strand_id
1 'polypeptide(L)'
;MIAQHENDAGQHMVVSDTRNRHRVLLAREPSPGIDGYVVPDDADLGVRVAALSEFDRSKEGAATKAHHRLLKPSAYKSYRLSILLAILDLLEDASPKQVTLREVAKALIYPGLKVGRAIDWKTSSHRRQTQRLVAEAHRMAAEGYRELLNPSRGKRCAN
;
A
#
# COMPACT_ATOMS: atom_id res chain seq x y z
N MET A 1 -16.34 -13.43 -0.66
CA MET A 1 -16.72 -12.07 -1.11
C MET A 1 -16.69 -11.14 0.10
N ILE A 2 -16.09 -9.94 -0.01
CA ILE A 2 -15.93 -9.01 1.14
C ILE A 2 -16.86 -7.79 1.04
N ALA A 3 -17.10 -7.27 -0.17
CA ALA A 3 -17.97 -6.12 -0.38
C ALA A 3 -18.58 -6.15 -1.78
N GLN A 4 -19.74 -5.52 -1.94
CA GLN A 4 -20.41 -5.33 -3.22
C GLN A 4 -21.12 -3.96 -3.27
N HIS A 5 -21.20 -3.37 -4.45
CA HIS A 5 -21.90 -2.11 -4.71
C HIS A 5 -22.40 -2.10 -6.14
N GLU A 6 -23.59 -1.57 -6.39
CA GLU A 6 -24.17 -1.50 -7.73
C GLU A 6 -24.32 -0.04 -8.18
N ASN A 7 -24.04 0.22 -9.47
CA ASN A 7 -24.26 1.50 -10.13
C ASN A 7 -24.65 1.29 -11.60
N ASP A 8 -24.63 2.38 -12.37
CA ASP A 8 -24.99 2.38 -13.80
C ASP A 8 -24.06 1.48 -14.64
N ALA A 9 -22.79 1.34 -14.26
CA ALA A 9 -21.84 0.48 -14.97
C ALA A 9 -22.07 -1.01 -14.68
N GLY A 10 -22.73 -1.34 -13.57
CA GLY A 10 -23.05 -2.71 -13.16
C GLY A 10 -22.72 -2.98 -11.70
N GLN A 11 -22.38 -4.22 -11.40
CA GLN A 11 -22.10 -4.68 -10.05
C GLN A 11 -20.59 -4.70 -9.77
N HIS A 12 -20.14 -3.77 -8.92
CA HIS A 12 -18.79 -3.74 -8.39
C HIS A 12 -18.66 -4.72 -7.22
N MET A 13 -17.69 -5.62 -7.29
CA MET A 13 -17.43 -6.62 -6.26
C MET A 13 -15.98 -6.58 -5.79
N VAL A 14 -15.79 -6.82 -4.50
CA VAL A 14 -14.50 -7.06 -3.88
C VAL A 14 -14.43 -8.52 -3.46
N VAL A 15 -13.62 -9.29 -4.19
CA VAL A 15 -13.38 -10.71 -3.94
C VAL A 15 -12.02 -10.85 -3.27
N SER A 16 -11.90 -11.75 -2.31
CA SER A 16 -10.62 -12.04 -1.66
C SER A 16 -10.35 -13.53 -1.72
N ASP A 17 -9.10 -13.85 -1.96
CA ASP A 17 -8.53 -15.16 -1.70
C ASP A 17 -7.61 -15.08 -0.46
N THR A 18 -6.88 -16.16 -0.15
CA THR A 18 -5.98 -16.21 1.01
C THR A 18 -4.79 -15.24 0.94
N ARG A 19 -4.47 -14.70 -0.25
CA ARG A 19 -3.25 -13.93 -0.52
C ARG A 19 -3.51 -12.55 -1.15
N ASN A 20 -4.63 -12.37 -1.83
CA ASN A 20 -4.93 -11.20 -2.66
C ASN A 20 -6.40 -10.76 -2.52
N ARG A 21 -6.62 -9.49 -2.84
CA ARG A 21 -7.94 -8.88 -2.94
C ARG A 21 -8.12 -8.34 -4.35
N HIS A 22 -9.14 -8.81 -5.03
CA HIS A 22 -9.49 -8.49 -6.40
C HIS A 22 -10.71 -7.57 -6.42
N ARG A 23 -10.68 -6.54 -7.26
CA ARG A 23 -11.83 -5.68 -7.54
C ARG A 23 -12.30 -5.99 -8.96
N VAL A 24 -13.52 -6.47 -9.09
CA VAL A 24 -14.12 -6.84 -10.38
C VAL A 24 -15.41 -6.07 -10.59
N LEU A 25 -15.70 -5.73 -11.85
CA LEU A 25 -16.98 -5.16 -12.27
C LEU A 25 -17.67 -6.22 -13.13
N LEU A 26 -18.83 -6.68 -12.68
CA LEU A 26 -19.75 -7.43 -13.52
C LEU A 26 -20.59 -6.39 -14.28
N ALA A 27 -20.33 -6.25 -15.58
CA ALA A 27 -21.00 -5.27 -16.42
C ALA A 27 -22.51 -5.55 -16.49
N ARG A 28 -23.33 -4.48 -16.42
CA ARG A 28 -24.80 -4.58 -16.53
C ARG A 28 -25.24 -5.13 -17.89
N GLU A 29 -24.58 -4.66 -18.94
CA GLU A 29 -24.79 -5.10 -20.32
C GLU A 29 -23.49 -5.77 -20.80
N PRO A 30 -23.30 -7.07 -20.53
CA PRO A 30 -22.15 -7.78 -21.07
C PRO A 30 -22.23 -7.77 -22.61
N SER A 31 -21.07 -7.67 -23.27
CA SER A 31 -21.01 -7.74 -24.73
C SER A 31 -21.62 -9.07 -25.20
N PRO A 32 -22.62 -9.06 -26.11
CA PRO A 32 -23.29 -10.27 -26.53
C PRO A 32 -22.30 -11.30 -27.08
N GLY A 33 -22.32 -12.51 -26.53
CA GLY A 33 -21.51 -13.65 -26.99
C GLY A 33 -20.06 -13.67 -26.51
N ILE A 34 -19.65 -12.84 -25.55
CA ILE A 34 -18.31 -12.88 -24.95
C ILE A 34 -18.41 -13.24 -23.46
N ASP A 35 -18.15 -14.50 -23.14
CA ASP A 35 -17.82 -14.93 -21.78
C ASP A 35 -16.33 -14.68 -21.54
N GLY A 36 -15.98 -13.49 -21.04
CA GLY A 36 -14.58 -13.11 -20.90
C GLY A 36 -14.33 -11.91 -20.02
N TYR A 37 -13.06 -11.53 -19.95
CA TYR A 37 -12.60 -10.38 -19.18
C TYR A 37 -12.27 -9.22 -20.12
N VAL A 38 -12.73 -8.01 -19.77
CA VAL A 38 -12.34 -6.77 -20.46
C VAL A 38 -11.27 -6.08 -19.62
N VAL A 39 -10.10 -5.87 -20.22
CA VAL A 39 -8.99 -5.15 -19.58
C VAL A 39 -8.73 -3.86 -20.38
N PRO A 40 -8.79 -2.68 -19.74
CA PRO A 40 -8.42 -1.44 -20.39
C PRO A 40 -6.98 -1.44 -20.90
N ASP A 41 -6.78 -0.96 -22.12
CA ASP A 41 -5.46 -0.66 -22.67
C ASP A 41 -4.98 0.70 -22.14
N ASP A 42 -4.38 0.69 -20.95
CA ASP A 42 -3.85 1.87 -20.28
C ASP A 42 -2.41 1.67 -19.78
N ALA A 43 -1.84 2.71 -19.17
CA ALA A 43 -0.46 2.66 -18.64
C ALA A 43 -0.23 1.57 -17.56
N ASP A 44 -1.29 0.97 -17.03
CA ASP A 44 -1.25 -0.09 -16.03
C ASP A 44 -1.65 -1.47 -16.61
N LEU A 45 -1.80 -1.62 -17.93
CA LEU A 45 -2.20 -2.87 -18.61
C LEU A 45 -1.44 -4.09 -18.10
N GLY A 46 -0.11 -4.02 -17.99
CA GLY A 46 0.72 -5.13 -17.51
C GLY A 46 0.39 -5.57 -16.08
N VAL A 47 0.01 -4.63 -15.21
CA VAL A 47 -0.43 -4.92 -13.83
C VAL A 47 -1.83 -5.51 -13.84
N ARG A 48 -2.73 -5.02 -14.70
CA ARG A 48 -4.10 -5.54 -14.84
C ARG A 48 -4.12 -6.97 -15.37
N VAL A 49 -3.32 -7.28 -16.39
CA VAL A 49 -3.17 -8.65 -16.94
C VAL A 49 -2.59 -9.60 -15.89
N ALA A 50 -1.59 -9.15 -15.12
CA ALA A 50 -1.04 -9.93 -14.02
C ALA A 50 -2.07 -10.18 -12.90
N ALA A 51 -2.86 -9.17 -12.54
CA ALA A 51 -3.93 -9.31 -11.55
C ALA A 51 -5.03 -10.25 -12.03
N LEU A 52 -5.41 -10.16 -13.30
CA LEU A 52 -6.36 -11.06 -13.93
C LEU A 52 -5.86 -12.51 -13.92
N SER A 53 -4.59 -12.73 -14.27
CA SER A 53 -3.97 -14.05 -14.27
C SER A 53 -3.98 -14.70 -12.88
N GLU A 54 -3.74 -13.92 -11.82
CA GLU A 54 -3.83 -14.41 -10.44
C GLU A 54 -5.29 -14.63 -10.00
N PHE A 55 -6.22 -13.76 -10.42
CA PHE A 55 -7.65 -13.94 -10.14
C PHE A 55 -8.18 -15.24 -10.75
N ASP A 56 -7.88 -15.50 -12.03
CA ASP A 56 -8.35 -16.68 -12.75
C ASP A 56 -7.83 -17.97 -12.11
N ARG A 57 -6.52 -18.03 -11.82
CA ARG A 57 -5.90 -19.16 -11.11
C ARG A 57 -6.43 -19.34 -9.68
N SER A 58 -6.82 -18.26 -8.99
CA SER A 58 -7.41 -18.35 -7.65
C SER A 58 -8.75 -19.11 -7.66
N LYS A 59 -9.51 -19.03 -8.77
CA LYS A 59 -10.74 -19.81 -8.95
C LYS A 59 -10.45 -21.30 -9.09
N GLU A 60 -9.34 -21.64 -9.72
CA GLU A 60 -8.88 -23.02 -9.92
C GLU A 60 -8.19 -23.61 -8.66
N GLY A 61 -8.08 -22.84 -7.57
CA GLY A 61 -7.37 -23.27 -6.35
C GLY A 61 -5.84 -23.34 -6.50
N ALA A 62 -5.29 -22.86 -7.62
CA ALA A 62 -3.86 -22.93 -7.93
C ALA A 62 -3.14 -21.67 -7.43
N ALA A 63 -2.26 -21.81 -6.42
CA ALA A 63 -1.52 -20.68 -5.85
C ALA A 63 -0.07 -20.64 -6.36
N THR A 64 0.29 -19.64 -7.18
CA THR A 64 1.65 -19.51 -7.77
C THR A 64 2.31 -18.17 -7.41
N LYS A 65 3.65 -18.08 -7.53
CA LYS A 65 4.47 -16.89 -7.21
C LYS A 65 4.75 -15.99 -8.43
N ALA A 66 4.18 -16.28 -9.60
CA ALA A 66 4.63 -15.78 -10.90
C ALA A 66 4.54 -14.26 -11.04
N HIS A 67 3.50 -13.64 -10.47
CA HIS A 67 3.26 -12.19 -10.62
C HIS A 67 3.63 -11.36 -9.39
N HIS A 68 4.33 -11.93 -8.41
CA HIS A 68 4.61 -11.28 -7.13
C HIS A 68 5.39 -9.96 -7.27
N ARG A 69 6.22 -9.80 -8.32
CA ARG A 69 6.99 -8.56 -8.53
C ARG A 69 6.14 -7.39 -9.07
N LEU A 70 5.05 -7.68 -9.77
CA LEU A 70 4.17 -6.66 -10.36
C LEU A 70 3.05 -6.26 -9.40
N LEU A 71 2.54 -7.22 -8.64
CA LEU A 71 1.35 -7.04 -7.80
C LEU A 71 1.68 -6.68 -6.35
N LYS A 72 2.91 -6.91 -5.91
CA LYS A 72 3.32 -6.65 -4.53
C LYS A 72 4.52 -5.71 -4.47
N PRO A 73 4.58 -4.85 -3.43
CA PRO A 73 5.76 -4.04 -3.19
C PRO A 73 7.02 -4.91 -3.03
N SER A 74 8.18 -4.35 -3.38
CA SER A 74 9.46 -4.97 -3.05
C SER A 74 9.62 -5.14 -1.54
N ALA A 75 10.49 -6.05 -1.10
CA ALA A 75 10.75 -6.26 0.33
C ALA A 75 11.12 -4.95 1.07
N TYR A 76 11.95 -4.12 0.45
CA TYR A 76 12.28 -2.79 0.97
C TYR A 76 11.07 -1.87 1.10
N LYS A 77 10.21 -1.81 0.06
CA LYS A 77 9.01 -0.97 0.09
C LYS A 77 7.99 -1.48 1.13
N SER A 78 7.81 -2.78 1.25
CA SER A 78 6.98 -3.40 2.29
C SER A 78 7.48 -3.07 3.69
N TYR A 79 8.79 -3.22 3.93
CA TYR A 79 9.42 -2.85 5.21
C TYR A 79 9.26 -1.37 5.53
N ARG A 80 9.46 -0.49 4.54
CA ARG A 80 9.27 0.95 4.71
C ARG A 80 7.82 1.27 5.07
N LEU A 81 6.85 0.71 4.35
CA LEU A 81 5.43 0.90 4.67
C LEU A 81 5.09 0.40 6.09
N SER A 82 5.64 -0.74 6.53
CA SER A 82 5.42 -1.22 7.90
C SER A 82 6.00 -0.29 8.96
N ILE A 83 7.16 0.34 8.71
CA ILE A 83 7.68 1.37 9.61
C ILE A 83 6.75 2.58 9.67
N LEU A 84 6.24 3.04 8.52
CA LEU A 84 5.35 4.20 8.49
C LEU A 84 4.06 3.93 9.28
N LEU A 85 3.50 2.73 9.18
CA LEU A 85 2.35 2.31 10.00
C LEU A 85 2.69 2.28 11.49
N ALA A 86 3.79 1.61 11.87
CA ALA A 86 4.21 1.55 13.27
C ALA A 86 4.49 2.94 13.89
N ILE A 87 4.95 3.90 13.09
CA ILE A 87 5.11 5.29 13.51
C ILE A 87 3.74 5.91 13.84
N LEU A 88 2.73 5.70 13.00
CA LEU A 88 1.38 6.24 13.23
C LEU A 88 0.77 5.62 14.49
N ASP A 89 0.86 4.29 14.63
CA ASP A 89 0.36 3.57 15.81
C ASP A 89 0.99 4.12 17.10
N LEU A 90 2.32 4.29 17.11
CA LEU A 90 3.04 4.83 18.27
C LEU A 90 2.65 6.28 18.60
N LEU A 91 2.31 7.09 17.59
CA LEU A 91 1.88 8.48 17.78
C LEU A 91 0.43 8.57 18.27
N GLU A 92 -0.43 7.61 17.90
CA GLU A 92 -1.83 7.52 18.31
C GLU A 92 -1.99 6.97 19.74
N ASP A 93 -1.23 5.92 20.10
CA ASP A 93 -1.25 5.29 21.44
C ASP A 93 -0.75 6.21 22.57
N ALA A 94 -0.13 7.33 22.23
CA ALA A 94 0.58 8.24 23.13
C ALA A 94 -0.28 9.02 24.15
N SER A 95 -1.57 8.73 24.34
CA SER A 95 -2.41 9.59 25.18
C SER A 95 -2.12 9.44 26.69
N PRO A 96 -1.87 10.52 27.47
CA PRO A 96 -1.84 11.96 27.11
C PRO A 96 -0.42 12.54 26.85
N LYS A 97 0.63 11.72 26.91
CA LYS A 97 2.02 12.17 26.73
C LYS A 97 2.44 12.11 25.26
N GLN A 98 2.49 13.25 24.59
CA GLN A 98 2.96 13.35 23.20
C GLN A 98 4.34 12.68 23.01
N VAL A 99 4.39 11.65 22.18
CA VAL A 99 5.63 10.94 21.84
C VAL A 99 6.55 11.88 21.06
N THR A 100 7.78 12.01 21.52
CA THR A 100 8.78 12.85 20.88
C THR A 100 9.43 12.16 19.68
N LEU A 101 9.94 12.93 18.72
CA LEU A 101 10.74 12.39 17.60
C LEU A 101 11.91 11.51 18.07
N ARG A 102 12.45 11.78 19.26
CA ARG A 102 13.55 10.99 19.83
C ARG A 102 13.08 9.63 20.32
N GLU A 103 11.89 9.55 20.90
CA GLU A 103 11.25 8.30 21.31
C GLU A 103 10.88 7.45 20.08
N VAL A 104 10.30 8.06 19.03
CA VAL A 104 10.06 7.38 17.73
C VAL A 104 11.35 6.79 17.17
N ALA A 105 12.43 7.59 17.13
CA ALA A 105 13.72 7.15 16.63
C ALA A 105 14.27 5.95 17.40
N LYS A 106 14.24 5.98 18.73
CA LYS A 106 14.74 4.90 19.58
C LYS A 106 13.90 3.64 19.50
N ALA A 107 12.57 3.77 19.40
CA ALA A 107 11.66 2.65 19.40
C ALA A 107 11.66 1.91 18.05
N LEU A 108 11.65 2.65 16.93
CA LEU A 108 11.31 2.07 15.62
C LEU A 108 12.42 2.11 14.58
N ILE A 109 13.32 3.11 14.63
CA ILE A 109 14.27 3.36 13.51
C ILE A 109 15.70 2.96 13.90
N TYR A 110 16.11 3.26 15.12
CA TYR A 110 17.44 2.99 15.65
C TYR A 110 17.34 2.38 17.06
N PRO A 111 16.92 1.11 17.17
CA PRO A 111 16.93 0.40 18.45
C PRO A 111 18.32 0.47 19.09
N GLY A 112 18.39 0.90 20.35
CA GLY A 112 19.66 1.03 21.08
C GLY A 112 20.44 2.33 20.83
N LEU A 113 19.87 3.31 20.13
CA LEU A 113 20.51 4.61 19.92
C LEU A 113 20.83 5.33 21.24
N LYS A 114 22.11 5.35 21.60
CA LYS A 114 22.64 6.11 22.75
C LYS A 114 22.94 7.55 22.35
N VAL A 115 21.90 8.37 22.17
CA VAL A 115 22.14 9.81 22.03
C VAL A 115 22.47 10.38 23.40
N GLY A 116 23.70 10.85 23.61
CA GLY A 116 24.16 11.40 24.88
C GLY A 116 23.42 12.69 25.25
N ARG A 117 23.82 13.84 24.70
CA ARG A 117 23.25 15.13 25.08
C ARG A 117 22.11 15.56 24.16
N ALA A 118 21.24 16.43 24.68
CA ALA A 118 20.13 17.00 23.92
C ALA A 118 20.59 17.78 22.68
N ILE A 119 21.76 18.43 22.74
CA ILE A 119 22.33 19.15 21.60
C ILE A 119 22.76 18.20 20.48
N ASP A 120 23.39 17.07 20.85
CA ASP A 120 23.84 16.05 19.90
C ASP A 120 22.64 15.45 19.15
N TRP A 121 21.50 15.28 19.82
CA TRP A 121 20.23 14.91 19.18
C TRP A 121 19.76 15.97 18.18
N LYS A 122 19.68 17.23 18.61
CA LYS A 122 19.11 18.33 17.81
C LYS A 122 19.84 18.53 16.48
N THR A 123 21.16 18.35 16.45
CA THR A 123 21.98 18.53 15.24
C THR A 123 22.18 17.24 14.43
N SER A 124 21.77 16.09 14.96
CA SER A 124 22.00 14.78 14.32
C SER A 124 21.26 14.58 13.00
N SER A 125 21.88 13.81 12.10
CA SER A 125 21.22 13.26 10.91
C SER A 125 20.04 12.35 11.29
N HIS A 126 20.17 11.58 12.37
CA HIS A 126 19.12 10.71 12.90
C HIS A 126 17.81 11.48 13.13
N ARG A 127 17.86 12.64 13.79
CA ARG A 127 16.66 13.48 14.01
C ARG A 127 16.02 13.89 12.69
N ARG A 128 16.81 14.37 11.72
CA ARG A 128 16.29 14.79 10.40
C ARG A 128 15.66 13.62 9.64
N GLN A 129 16.28 12.44 9.68
CA GLN A 129 15.74 11.24 9.05
C GLN A 129 14.44 10.78 9.70
N THR A 130 14.38 10.74 11.04
CA THR A 130 13.14 10.41 11.76
C THR A 130 12.04 11.42 11.46
N GLN A 131 12.35 12.73 11.45
CA GLN A 131 11.38 13.76 11.09
C GLN A 131 10.83 13.56 9.68
N ARG A 132 11.68 13.20 8.70
CA ARG A 132 11.23 12.90 7.34
C ARG A 132 10.32 11.67 7.29
N LEU A 133 10.64 10.61 8.03
CA LEU A 133 9.80 9.41 8.10
C LEU A 133 8.44 9.68 8.76
N VAL A 134 8.39 10.50 9.82
CA VAL A 134 7.12 10.91 10.44
C VAL A 134 6.27 11.73 9.47
N ALA A 135 6.88 12.69 8.77
CA ALA A 135 6.17 13.47 7.75
C ALA A 135 5.67 12.58 6.60
N GLU A 136 6.48 11.62 6.16
CA GLU A 136 6.09 10.64 5.14
C GLU A 136 4.94 9.75 5.60
N ALA A 137 4.93 9.32 6.86
CA ALA A 137 3.87 8.49 7.44
C ALA A 137 2.52 9.22 7.40
N HIS A 138 2.48 10.47 7.87
CA HIS A 138 1.26 11.29 7.80
C HIS A 138 0.82 11.54 6.36
N ARG A 139 1.74 11.87 5.44
CA ARG A 139 1.41 12.06 4.02
C ARG A 139 0.83 10.80 3.39
N MET A 140 1.41 9.63 3.69
CA MET A 140 0.93 8.35 3.20
C MET A 140 -0.47 8.02 3.72
N ALA A 141 -0.76 8.29 5.00
CA ALA A 141 -2.07 8.06 5.59
C ALA A 141 -3.15 9.00 5.04
N ALA A 142 -2.82 10.28 4.83
CA ALA A 142 -3.76 11.27 4.33
C ALA A 142 -4.20 11.00 2.88
N GLU A 143 -3.24 10.74 1.99
CA GLU A 143 -3.54 10.57 0.56
C GLU A 143 -2.55 9.69 -0.22
N GLY A 144 -1.30 9.59 0.24
CA GLY A 144 -0.24 8.90 -0.52
C GLY A 144 -0.51 7.40 -0.72
N TYR A 145 -1.33 6.77 0.12
CA TYR A 145 -1.75 5.37 -0.07
C TYR A 145 -2.45 5.14 -1.42
N ARG A 146 -3.07 6.16 -2.02
CA ARG A 146 -3.76 6.03 -3.32
C ARG A 146 -2.79 5.75 -4.47
N GLU A 147 -1.54 6.17 -4.35
CA GLU A 147 -0.48 5.85 -5.31
C GLU A 147 -0.12 4.35 -5.28
N LEU A 148 -0.36 3.66 -4.16
CA LEU A 148 -0.16 2.21 -4.08
C LEU A 148 -1.22 1.43 -4.87
N LEU A 149 -2.39 2.03 -5.10
CA LEU A 149 -3.50 1.42 -5.83
C LEU A 149 -3.40 1.65 -7.34
N ASN A 150 -2.67 2.68 -7.77
CA ASN A 150 -2.54 3.07 -9.18
C ASN A 150 -1.06 3.31 -9.50
N PRO A 151 -0.33 2.30 -10.01
CA PRO A 151 1.10 2.40 -10.28
C PRO A 151 1.46 3.56 -11.22
N SER A 152 0.62 3.84 -12.22
CA SER A 152 0.78 4.97 -13.13
C SER A 152 0.62 6.35 -12.46
N ARG A 153 -0.18 6.48 -11.39
CA ARG A 153 -0.32 7.74 -10.64
C ARG A 153 0.93 8.04 -9.82
N GLY A 154 1.50 7.04 -9.16
CA GLY A 154 2.74 7.21 -8.38
C GLY A 154 3.95 7.62 -9.23
N LYS A 155 3.98 7.22 -10.52
CA LYS A 155 5.04 7.63 -11.46
C LYS A 155 4.92 9.10 -11.90
N ARG A 156 3.72 9.68 -11.90
CA ARG A 156 3.48 11.06 -12.35
C ARG A 156 3.84 12.11 -11.30
N CYS A 157 3.86 11.74 -10.01
CA CYS A 157 4.23 12.63 -8.90
C CYS A 157 5.73 12.62 -8.56
N ALA A 158 6.54 11.84 -9.30
CA ALA A 158 7.97 11.68 -9.08
C ALA A 158 8.86 12.41 -10.11
N ASN A 159 8.26 13.23 -10.98
CA ASN A 159 8.95 14.11 -11.93
C ASN A 159 8.66 15.58 -11.62
#